data_AF-A0A1F5FLV7-F1
#
_entry.id   AF-A0A1F5FLV7-F1
#
_cell.length_a   1.000
_cell.length_b   1.000
_cell.length_c   1.000
_cell.angle_alpha   90.00
_cell.angle_beta   90.00
_cell.angle_gamma   90.00
#
_symmetry.space_group_name_H-M   'P 1'
#
loop_
_entity.id
_entity.type
_entity.pdbx_description
1 polymer ?
#
loop_
_entity_poly.entity_id
_entity_poly.type
_entity_poly.pdbx_seq_one_letter_code
_entity_poly.pdbx_strand_id
1 'polypeptide(L)'
;MDDEFKKIKFRNGSGIYTAHAVNLTGRNNQVNGNFLVWIAAFRIYDENDKELVGKICFQQSMLLDYLWADPKSKKFPQEPFLEEALVNLLHYLPFDKDVLTSQSESFIFRFIRDLEDGRQQDSRIHNIKVHDSMEKTFQIKMFGDHMTDELMAKAILEPLYMHRKDSYSTNLHIDLMRSIFPFDKNTIDSNLEILEFNNFIEILRDSTGSYISIKIKPEGVQFLTGISLKSNDKKEMIKKVRYGHNINITTGNNSPVNINADIDTSFDSIRKEIDEKNPENKEEIMKNLGALQDEIKKPHDIEKIKLLLGNIGKAASWVGRRVEPIAQQVIASYISSQLPLTPIK
;
A
#
# COMPACT_ATOMS: atom_id res chain seq x y z
N MET A 1 1.88 7.20 -27.93
CA MET A 1 1.49 7.69 -26.60
C MET A 1 0.97 6.48 -25.90
N ASP A 2 1.81 5.86 -25.07
CA ASP A 2 1.44 4.67 -24.32
C ASP A 2 0.73 5.15 -23.05
N ASP A 3 -0.60 5.10 -23.07
CA ASP A 3 -1.37 5.19 -21.83
C ASP A 3 -0.96 3.97 -20.99
N GLU A 4 -0.15 4.20 -19.96
CA GLU A 4 0.31 3.16 -19.06
C GLU A 4 -0.89 2.65 -18.25
N PHE A 5 -1.59 1.67 -18.80
CA PHE A 5 -2.76 1.07 -18.15
C PHE A 5 -2.38 0.56 -16.76
N LYS A 6 -3.18 0.92 -15.77
CA LYS A 6 -3.01 0.47 -14.39
C LYS A 6 -3.02 -1.06 -14.32
N LYS A 7 -1.94 -1.64 -13.78
CA LYS A 7 -1.72 -3.08 -13.66
C LYS A 7 -1.87 -3.51 -12.21
N ILE A 8 -2.74 -4.49 -11.95
CA ILE A 8 -3.02 -4.96 -10.59
C ILE A 8 -3.00 -6.49 -10.61
N LYS A 9 -2.16 -7.09 -9.77
CA LYS A 9 -2.07 -8.55 -9.64
C LYS A 9 -3.12 -9.08 -8.68
N PHE A 10 -3.66 -10.25 -9.00
CA PHE A 10 -4.54 -11.01 -8.11
C PHE A 10 -4.29 -12.51 -8.26
N ARG A 11 -4.73 -13.26 -7.25
CA ARG A 11 -4.68 -14.72 -7.20
C ARG A 11 -6.09 -15.24 -7.12
N ASN A 12 -6.44 -16.20 -7.96
CA ASN A 12 -7.71 -16.88 -7.88
C ASN A 12 -7.50 -18.40 -8.05
N GLY A 13 -7.99 -19.16 -7.08
CA GLY A 13 -7.66 -20.58 -6.98
C GLY A 13 -6.14 -20.78 -6.87
N SER A 14 -5.60 -21.64 -7.73
CA SER A 14 -4.15 -21.88 -7.82
C SER A 14 -3.41 -20.93 -8.77
N GLY A 15 -4.12 -20.09 -9.53
CA GLY A 15 -3.55 -19.21 -10.55
C GLY A 15 -3.27 -17.80 -10.05
N ILE A 16 -2.23 -17.16 -10.60
CA ILE A 16 -1.92 -15.75 -10.40
C ILE A 16 -2.06 -15.06 -11.76
N TYR A 17 -2.63 -13.87 -11.75
CA TYR A 17 -3.01 -13.13 -12.94
C TYR A 17 -2.72 -11.64 -12.78
N THR A 18 -2.59 -10.96 -13.91
CA THR A 18 -2.41 -9.50 -13.95
C THR A 18 -3.61 -8.87 -14.66
N ALA A 19 -4.34 -8.01 -13.97
CA ALA A 19 -5.45 -7.24 -14.53
C ALA A 19 -4.94 -5.89 -15.05
N HIS A 20 -5.14 -5.64 -16.34
CA HIS A 20 -4.86 -4.34 -16.97
C HIS A 20 -6.18 -3.61 -17.14
N ALA A 21 -6.36 -2.50 -16.42
CA ALA A 21 -7.52 -1.64 -16.59
C ALA A 21 -7.60 -1.18 -18.06
N VAL A 22 -8.80 -1.15 -18.63
CA VAL A 22 -9.01 -0.61 -19.97
C VAL A 22 -10.02 0.52 -19.92
N ASN A 23 -9.75 1.58 -20.69
CA ASN A 23 -10.70 2.68 -20.86
C ASN A 23 -12.02 2.14 -21.41
N LEU A 24 -13.11 2.40 -20.68
CA LEU A 24 -14.45 2.00 -21.08
C LEU A 24 -14.92 2.88 -22.24
N THR A 25 -14.80 2.39 -23.48
CA THR A 25 -15.47 3.00 -24.64
C THR A 25 -16.87 2.42 -24.82
N GLY A 26 -17.82 2.84 -23.97
CA GLY A 26 -19.25 3.01 -24.32
C GLY A 26 -20.30 1.89 -24.08
N ARG A 27 -21.55 2.41 -24.04
CA ARG A 27 -22.94 1.87 -24.08
C ARG A 27 -23.55 1.16 -22.87
N ASN A 28 -24.57 1.83 -22.31
CA ASN A 28 -25.59 1.30 -21.39
C ASN A 28 -26.40 0.20 -22.08
N ASN A 29 -26.70 -0.88 -21.36
CA ASN A 29 -27.52 -1.99 -21.85
C ASN A 29 -28.72 -2.20 -20.94
N GLN A 30 -29.89 -2.53 -21.49
CA GLN A 30 -31.09 -2.86 -20.72
C GLN A 30 -31.25 -4.38 -20.64
N VAL A 31 -31.41 -4.94 -19.44
CA VAL A 31 -31.63 -6.38 -19.21
C VAL A 31 -32.76 -6.56 -18.21
N ASN A 32 -33.84 -7.28 -18.58
CA ASN A 32 -35.01 -7.56 -17.72
C ASN A 32 -35.58 -6.32 -17.00
N GLY A 33 -35.64 -5.18 -17.69
CA GLY A 33 -36.12 -3.91 -17.11
C GLY A 33 -35.09 -3.13 -16.29
N ASN A 34 -33.91 -3.72 -15.99
CA ASN A 34 -32.80 -3.03 -15.33
C ASN A 34 -31.90 -2.35 -16.36
N PHE A 35 -31.64 -1.05 -16.18
CA PHE A 35 -30.60 -0.34 -16.92
C PHE A 35 -29.25 -0.63 -16.29
N LEU A 36 -28.34 -1.24 -17.04
CA LEU A 36 -26.99 -1.59 -16.56
C LEU A 36 -25.95 -0.60 -17.09
N VAL A 37 -25.05 -0.19 -16.21
CA VAL A 37 -23.91 0.68 -16.50
C VAL A 37 -22.61 -0.07 -16.24
N TRP A 38 -21.63 0.15 -17.11
CA TRP A 38 -20.28 -0.37 -16.95
C TRP A 38 -19.54 0.40 -15.85
N ILE A 39 -18.87 -0.33 -14.96
CA ILE A 39 -18.11 0.24 -13.84
C ILE A 39 -16.61 0.20 -14.14
N ALA A 40 -16.11 -0.96 -14.55
CA ALA A 40 -14.72 -1.17 -14.92
C ALA A 40 -14.60 -2.34 -15.89
N ALA A 41 -13.51 -2.36 -16.65
CA ALA A 41 -13.15 -3.50 -17.49
C ALA A 41 -11.64 -3.74 -17.42
N PHE A 42 -11.27 -5.00 -17.56
CA PHE A 42 -9.91 -5.48 -17.42
C PHE A 42 -9.56 -6.49 -18.50
N ARG A 43 -8.37 -6.37 -19.07
CA ARG A 43 -7.71 -7.48 -19.77
C ARG A 43 -6.93 -8.27 -18.73
N ILE A 44 -7.14 -9.57 -18.70
CA ILE A 44 -6.50 -10.46 -17.73
C ILE A 44 -5.37 -11.21 -18.42
N TYR A 45 -4.17 -11.04 -17.93
CA TYR A 45 -2.97 -11.76 -18.37
C TYR A 45 -2.56 -12.81 -17.35
N ASP A 46 -1.72 -13.74 -17.78
CA ASP A 46 -1.05 -14.69 -16.90
C ASP A 46 -0.11 -13.99 -15.90
N GLU A 47 0.46 -14.77 -14.98
CA GLU A 47 1.35 -14.28 -13.91
C GLU A 47 2.53 -13.44 -14.44
N ASN A 48 3.01 -13.77 -15.65
CA ASN A 48 4.18 -13.14 -16.26
C ASN A 48 3.84 -11.95 -17.16
N ASP A 49 2.56 -11.58 -17.28
CA ASP A 49 2.08 -10.52 -18.17
C ASP A 49 2.46 -10.76 -19.65
N LYS A 50 2.36 -12.03 -20.10
CA LYS A 50 2.76 -12.47 -21.45
C LYS A 50 1.58 -12.92 -22.29
N GLU A 51 0.66 -13.68 -21.70
CA GLU A 51 -0.45 -14.29 -22.42
C GLU A 51 -1.79 -13.72 -21.95
N LEU A 52 -2.59 -13.23 -22.90
CA LEU A 52 -3.95 -12.79 -22.62
C LEU A 52 -4.81 -14.02 -22.29
N VAL A 53 -5.25 -14.11 -21.03
CA VAL A 53 -6.14 -15.16 -20.53
C VAL A 53 -7.59 -14.87 -20.90
N GLY A 54 -8.01 -13.60 -20.85
CA GLY A 54 -9.37 -13.21 -21.19
C GLY A 54 -9.69 -11.75 -20.83
N LYS A 55 -10.97 -11.41 -20.85
CA LYS A 55 -11.46 -10.08 -20.48
C LYS A 55 -12.54 -10.20 -19.40
N ILE A 56 -12.46 -9.35 -18.39
CA ILE A 56 -13.47 -9.25 -17.33
C ILE A 56 -14.06 -7.85 -17.37
N CYS A 57 -15.37 -7.77 -17.20
CA CYS A 57 -16.06 -6.50 -17.05
C CYS A 57 -17.01 -6.53 -15.86
N PHE A 58 -17.18 -5.38 -15.20
CA PHE A 58 -18.12 -5.17 -14.12
C PHE A 58 -19.26 -4.25 -14.56
N GLN A 59 -20.49 -4.62 -14.23
CA GLN A 59 -21.68 -3.82 -14.47
C GLN A 59 -22.49 -3.69 -13.18
N GLN A 60 -23.18 -2.56 -13.01
CA GLN A 60 -24.18 -2.36 -11.97
C GLN A 60 -25.53 -1.92 -12.55
N SER A 61 -26.61 -2.27 -11.87
CA SER A 61 -27.92 -1.68 -12.16
C SER A 61 -27.96 -0.20 -11.74
N MET A 62 -28.39 0.70 -12.64
CA MET A 62 -28.59 2.13 -12.36
C MET A 62 -29.60 2.39 -11.24
N LEU A 63 -30.51 1.44 -10.99
CA LEU A 63 -31.48 1.54 -9.90
C LEU A 63 -30.82 1.39 -8.52
N LEU A 64 -29.58 0.90 -8.44
CA LEU A 64 -28.80 0.86 -7.21
C LEU A 64 -28.44 2.27 -6.72
N ASP A 65 -28.14 3.21 -7.64
CA ASP A 65 -27.78 4.60 -7.29
C ASP A 65 -28.97 5.39 -6.69
N TYR A 66 -30.19 5.05 -7.10
CA TYR A 66 -31.43 5.74 -6.69
C TYR A 66 -32.03 5.21 -5.36
N LEU A 67 -31.77 3.95 -5.01
CA LEU A 67 -32.37 3.31 -3.83
C LEU A 67 -31.59 3.56 -2.53
N TRP A 68 -30.33 3.97 -2.61
CA TRP A 68 -29.47 4.10 -1.44
C TRP A 68 -29.40 5.55 -1.00
N ALA A 69 -30.43 6.04 -0.33
CA ALA A 69 -30.50 7.40 0.21
C ALA A 69 -29.66 7.61 1.50
N ASP A 70 -28.81 6.66 1.90
CA ASP A 70 -27.93 6.80 3.06
C ASP A 70 -26.50 7.23 2.63
N PRO A 71 -26.06 8.46 2.96
CA PRO A 71 -24.73 8.95 2.63
C PRO A 71 -23.56 8.13 3.22
N LYS A 72 -23.80 7.28 4.24
CA LYS A 72 -22.78 6.45 4.88
C LYS A 72 -22.51 5.15 4.13
N SER A 73 -23.52 4.57 3.48
CA SER A 73 -23.39 3.33 2.69
C SER A 73 -22.98 3.57 1.23
N LYS A 74 -22.97 4.83 0.77
CA LYS A 74 -22.64 5.26 -0.60
C LYS A 74 -21.15 5.23 -1.01
N LYS A 75 -20.24 4.73 -0.17
CA LYS A 75 -18.82 5.13 -0.26
C LYS A 75 -17.79 4.03 -0.48
N PHE A 76 -18.20 2.84 -0.86
CA PHE A 76 -17.27 1.77 -1.18
C PHE A 76 -17.81 0.85 -2.29
N PRO A 77 -16.99 0.49 -3.30
CA PRO A 77 -15.68 1.08 -3.63
C PRO A 77 -15.78 2.53 -4.12
N GLN A 78 -14.69 3.31 -4.03
CA GLN A 78 -14.65 4.73 -4.42
C GLN A 78 -13.44 5.08 -5.28
N GLU A 79 -13.63 6.06 -6.16
CA GLU A 79 -12.52 6.71 -6.87
C GLU A 79 -11.55 7.39 -5.89
N PRO A 80 -10.22 7.34 -6.12
CA PRO A 80 -9.54 6.82 -7.32
C PRO A 80 -9.15 5.33 -7.25
N PHE A 81 -9.62 4.59 -6.24
CA PHE A 81 -9.21 3.21 -5.96
C PHE A 81 -10.26 2.16 -6.36
N LEU A 82 -11.20 2.54 -7.21
CA LEU A 82 -12.31 1.69 -7.65
C LEU A 82 -11.80 0.41 -8.31
N GLU A 83 -10.79 0.54 -9.17
CA GLU A 83 -10.25 -0.59 -9.93
C GLU A 83 -9.53 -1.59 -9.04
N GLU A 84 -8.74 -1.13 -8.07
CA GLU A 84 -8.05 -2.00 -7.12
C GLU A 84 -9.03 -2.72 -6.21
N ALA A 85 -10.10 -2.06 -5.77
CA ALA A 85 -11.13 -2.72 -4.97
C ALA A 85 -11.83 -3.83 -5.79
N LEU A 86 -12.16 -3.56 -7.06
CA LEU A 86 -12.77 -4.55 -7.95
C LEU A 86 -11.81 -5.71 -8.28
N VAL A 87 -10.52 -5.44 -8.49
CA VAL A 87 -9.51 -6.50 -8.68
C VAL A 87 -9.28 -7.27 -7.39
N ASN A 88 -9.31 -6.62 -6.22
CA ASN A 88 -9.25 -7.32 -4.93
C ASN A 88 -10.45 -8.26 -4.75
N LEU A 89 -11.65 -7.87 -5.22
CA LEU A 89 -12.82 -8.75 -5.20
C LEU A 89 -12.62 -10.01 -6.08
N LEU A 90 -11.84 -9.92 -7.16
CA LEU A 90 -11.57 -11.06 -8.04
C LEU A 90 -10.83 -12.21 -7.33
N HIS A 91 -10.20 -12.00 -6.18
CA HIS A 91 -9.66 -13.10 -5.38
C HIS A 91 -10.72 -14.10 -4.90
N TYR A 92 -11.95 -13.63 -4.75
CA TYR A 92 -13.03 -14.36 -4.07
C TYR A 92 -14.18 -14.73 -5.00
N LEU A 93 -14.22 -14.16 -6.21
CA LEU A 93 -15.24 -14.47 -7.21
C LEU A 93 -14.90 -15.76 -7.97
N PRO A 94 -15.90 -16.50 -8.47
CA PRO A 94 -15.65 -17.67 -9.30
C PRO A 94 -14.95 -17.24 -10.59
N PHE A 95 -13.71 -17.69 -10.77
CA PHE A 95 -12.88 -17.43 -11.94
C PHE A 95 -12.56 -18.77 -12.60
N ASP A 96 -12.94 -18.89 -13.87
CA ASP A 96 -12.81 -20.12 -14.64
C ASP A 96 -12.12 -19.78 -15.95
N LYS A 97 -10.86 -20.21 -16.03
CA LYS A 97 -9.95 -19.90 -17.14
C LYS A 97 -10.51 -20.42 -18.47
N ASP A 98 -11.19 -21.56 -18.45
CA ASP A 98 -11.72 -22.20 -19.65
C ASP A 98 -12.89 -21.39 -20.23
N VAL A 99 -13.67 -20.73 -19.37
CA VAL A 99 -14.74 -19.81 -19.79
C VAL A 99 -14.15 -18.50 -20.35
N LEU A 100 -13.06 -18.00 -19.76
CA LEU A 100 -12.40 -16.74 -20.14
C LEU A 100 -11.63 -16.79 -21.45
N THR A 101 -11.11 -17.97 -21.83
CA THR A 101 -10.23 -18.15 -23.01
C THR A 101 -10.96 -18.25 -24.35
N SER A 102 -12.30 -18.20 -24.36
CA SER A 102 -13.07 -18.10 -25.61
C SER A 102 -12.84 -16.71 -26.25
N GLN A 103 -11.94 -16.67 -27.24
CA GLN A 103 -11.13 -15.51 -27.65
C GLN A 103 -11.86 -14.26 -28.19
N SER A 104 -13.19 -14.20 -28.18
CA SER A 104 -13.94 -13.06 -28.71
C SER A 104 -14.64 -12.19 -27.66
N GLU A 105 -14.96 -12.70 -26.47
CA GLU A 105 -15.96 -12.05 -25.60
C GLU A 105 -15.53 -11.93 -24.12
N SER A 106 -16.10 -10.93 -23.43
CA SER A 106 -15.79 -10.65 -22.02
C SER A 106 -16.67 -11.46 -21.08
N PHE A 107 -16.08 -11.92 -19.97
CA PHE A 107 -16.83 -12.41 -18.82
C PHE A 107 -17.36 -11.23 -18.02
N ILE A 108 -18.63 -11.27 -17.61
CA ILE A 108 -19.32 -10.12 -17.03
C ILE A 108 -19.80 -10.46 -15.62
N PHE A 109 -19.31 -9.72 -14.63
CA PHE A 109 -19.89 -9.69 -13.29
C PHE A 109 -20.94 -8.57 -13.21
N ARG A 110 -22.17 -8.93 -12.81
CA ARG A 110 -23.29 -7.99 -12.74
C ARG A 110 -23.82 -7.84 -11.32
N PHE A 111 -23.66 -6.67 -10.73
CA PHE A 111 -24.26 -6.32 -9.45
C PHE A 111 -25.75 -5.98 -9.64
N ILE A 112 -26.63 -6.89 -9.19
CA ILE A 112 -28.08 -6.77 -9.32
C ILE A 112 -28.75 -7.25 -8.02
N ARG A 113 -29.71 -6.49 -7.49
CA ARG A 113 -30.41 -6.81 -6.23
C ARG A 113 -31.40 -7.98 -6.36
N ASP A 114 -32.17 -7.96 -7.45
CA ASP A 114 -33.36 -8.82 -7.59
C ASP A 114 -33.03 -10.20 -8.18
N LEU A 115 -31.75 -10.53 -8.34
CA LEU A 115 -31.29 -11.80 -8.88
C LEU A 115 -30.39 -12.50 -7.87
N GLU A 116 -30.54 -13.82 -7.80
CA GLU A 116 -29.63 -14.66 -7.02
C GLU A 116 -28.23 -14.70 -7.64
N ASP A 117 -27.27 -15.01 -6.78
CA ASP A 117 -25.91 -15.28 -7.20
C ASP A 117 -25.85 -16.49 -8.14
N GLY A 118 -25.09 -16.37 -9.22
CA GLY A 118 -24.85 -17.51 -10.08
C GLY A 118 -24.56 -17.17 -11.53
N ARG A 119 -24.08 -18.18 -12.26
CA ARG A 119 -23.94 -18.12 -13.71
C ARG A 119 -25.32 -18.17 -14.35
N GLN A 120 -25.55 -17.28 -15.31
CA GLN A 120 -26.68 -17.39 -16.22
C GLN A 120 -26.50 -18.62 -17.14
N GLN A 121 -27.56 -19.03 -17.83
CA GLN A 121 -27.47 -20.07 -18.87
C GLN A 121 -26.42 -19.71 -19.93
N ASP A 122 -26.26 -18.41 -20.19
CA ASP A 122 -25.07 -17.86 -20.81
C ASP A 122 -23.90 -17.88 -19.81
N SER A 123 -23.04 -18.90 -19.93
CA SER A 123 -21.90 -19.16 -19.03
C SER A 123 -20.94 -17.97 -18.82
N ARG A 124 -21.05 -16.92 -19.64
CA ARG A 124 -20.21 -15.72 -19.64
C ARG A 124 -20.67 -14.65 -18.65
N ILE A 125 -21.89 -14.74 -18.15
CA ILE A 125 -22.47 -13.75 -17.22
C ILE A 125 -22.62 -14.39 -15.85
N HIS A 126 -22.06 -13.70 -14.85
CA HIS A 126 -22.23 -14.03 -13.45
C HIS A 126 -22.95 -12.90 -12.73
N ASN A 127 -24.14 -13.20 -12.21
CA ASN A 127 -24.85 -12.26 -11.37
C ASN A 127 -24.26 -12.31 -9.96
N ILE A 128 -24.05 -11.13 -9.41
CA ILE A 128 -23.71 -10.89 -8.02
C ILE A 128 -24.94 -10.23 -7.38
N LYS A 129 -25.58 -10.96 -6.46
CA LYS A 129 -26.68 -10.47 -5.65
C LYS A 129 -26.19 -9.32 -4.79
N VAL A 130 -26.82 -8.17 -4.95
CA VAL A 130 -26.52 -6.99 -4.14
C VAL A 130 -27.36 -7.02 -2.86
N HIS A 131 -26.69 -6.90 -1.72
CA HIS A 131 -27.31 -6.82 -0.41
C HIS A 131 -27.60 -5.36 -0.02
N ASP A 132 -27.76 -5.08 1.28
CA ASP A 132 -28.10 -3.76 1.80
C ASP A 132 -27.16 -2.63 1.35
N SER A 133 -25.90 -2.96 1.02
CA SER A 133 -24.91 -2.03 0.44
C SER A 133 -23.84 -2.77 -0.39
N MET A 134 -23.06 -2.03 -1.17
CA MET A 134 -21.89 -2.58 -1.89
C MET A 134 -20.81 -3.03 -0.90
N GLU A 135 -20.62 -2.30 0.20
CA GLU A 135 -19.76 -2.70 1.32
C GLU A 135 -20.16 -4.09 1.85
N LYS A 136 -21.43 -4.27 2.22
CA LYS A 136 -21.95 -5.55 2.71
C LYS A 136 -21.84 -6.65 1.65
N THR A 137 -22.07 -6.30 0.39
CA THR A 137 -21.93 -7.24 -0.73
C THR A 137 -20.49 -7.72 -0.84
N PHE A 138 -19.50 -6.82 -0.80
CA PHE A 138 -18.08 -7.19 -0.80
C PHE A 138 -17.69 -8.01 0.43
N GLN A 139 -18.14 -7.62 1.63
CA GLN A 139 -17.89 -8.40 2.85
C GLN A 139 -18.39 -9.84 2.70
N ILE A 140 -19.62 -10.03 2.22
CA ILE A 140 -20.19 -11.37 1.99
C ILE A 140 -19.39 -12.14 0.95
N LYS A 141 -18.94 -11.49 -0.13
CA LYS A 141 -18.10 -12.16 -1.14
C LYS A 141 -16.72 -12.54 -0.63
N MET A 142 -16.12 -11.71 0.21
CA MET A 142 -14.77 -11.94 0.73
C MET A 142 -14.75 -12.94 1.88
N PHE A 143 -15.77 -12.92 2.75
CA PHE A 143 -15.76 -13.63 4.03
C PHE A 143 -16.90 -14.66 4.19
N GLY A 144 -17.85 -14.70 3.25
CA GLY A 144 -19.05 -15.52 3.37
C GLY A 144 -20.01 -15.00 4.45
N ASP A 145 -20.71 -15.91 5.10
CA ASP A 145 -21.69 -15.58 6.14
C ASP A 145 -21.04 -15.17 7.49
N HIS A 146 -19.76 -15.52 7.69
CA HIS A 146 -19.06 -15.36 8.96
C HIS A 146 -17.63 -14.87 8.76
N MET A 147 -17.33 -13.69 9.31
CA MET A 147 -15.97 -13.14 9.35
C MET A 147 -15.23 -13.65 10.60
N THR A 148 -14.01 -14.13 10.41
CA THR A 148 -13.09 -14.53 11.48
C THR A 148 -11.79 -13.74 11.38
N ASP A 149 -11.05 -13.65 12.48
CA ASP A 149 -9.74 -12.99 12.50
C ASP A 149 -8.77 -13.61 11.49
N GLU A 150 -8.82 -14.94 11.31
CA GLU A 150 -8.00 -15.64 10.33
C GLU A 150 -8.36 -15.25 8.88
N LEU A 151 -9.65 -15.17 8.56
CA LEU A 151 -10.11 -14.77 7.22
C LEU A 151 -9.74 -13.31 6.94
N MET A 152 -9.92 -12.41 7.93
CA MET A 152 -9.50 -11.02 7.82
C MET A 152 -7.98 -10.90 7.62
N ALA A 153 -7.20 -11.62 8.41
CA ALA A 153 -5.75 -11.66 8.29
C ALA A 153 -5.32 -12.13 6.89
N LYS A 154 -5.89 -13.23 6.39
CA LYS A 154 -5.61 -13.74 5.04
C LYS A 154 -6.00 -12.72 3.97
N ALA A 155 -7.18 -12.09 4.11
CA ALA A 155 -7.65 -11.09 3.16
C ALA A 155 -6.73 -9.87 3.10
N ILE A 156 -6.22 -9.38 4.24
CA ILE A 156 -5.25 -8.26 4.30
C ILE A 156 -3.88 -8.64 3.72
N LEU A 157 -3.42 -9.88 3.98
CA LEU A 157 -2.13 -10.35 3.50
C LEU A 157 -2.11 -10.62 1.99
N GLU A 158 -3.25 -10.96 1.39
CA GLU A 158 -3.38 -11.26 -0.04
C GLU A 158 -2.88 -10.13 -0.97
N PRO A 159 -3.39 -8.89 -0.91
CA PRO A 159 -2.90 -7.80 -1.75
C PRO A 159 -1.43 -7.44 -1.45
N LEU A 160 -0.99 -7.55 -0.19
CA LEU A 160 0.42 -7.34 0.16
C LEU A 160 1.33 -8.41 -0.46
N TYR A 161 0.88 -9.66 -0.50
CA TYR A 161 1.59 -10.77 -1.12
C TYR A 161 1.64 -10.62 -2.65
N MET A 162 0.54 -10.22 -3.28
CA MET A 162 0.49 -9.94 -4.72
C MET A 162 1.44 -8.80 -5.09
N HIS A 163 1.46 -7.73 -4.31
CA HIS A 163 2.35 -6.61 -4.55
C HIS A 163 3.83 -7.00 -4.33
N ARG A 164 4.14 -7.87 -3.35
CA ARG A 164 5.50 -8.38 -3.12
C ARG A 164 6.05 -9.17 -4.32
N LYS A 165 5.22 -9.88 -5.08
CA LYS A 165 5.71 -10.69 -6.20
C LYS A 165 6.39 -9.86 -7.30
N ASP A 166 6.12 -8.56 -7.37
CA ASP A 166 6.80 -7.65 -8.30
C ASP A 166 8.19 -7.23 -7.80
N SER A 167 8.37 -7.15 -6.48
CA SER A 167 9.67 -6.95 -5.84
C SER A 167 9.57 -7.25 -4.34
N TYR A 168 10.54 -8.00 -3.80
CA TYR A 168 10.61 -8.33 -2.36
C TYR A 168 10.64 -7.10 -1.42
N SER A 169 10.91 -5.92 -1.98
CA SER A 169 11.04 -4.66 -1.26
C SER A 169 9.85 -3.71 -1.42
N THR A 170 8.82 -4.06 -2.18
CA THR A 170 7.70 -3.12 -2.40
C THR A 170 6.79 -3.04 -1.18
N ASN A 171 6.50 -1.81 -0.77
CA ASN A 171 5.51 -1.51 0.25
C ASN A 171 4.22 -1.04 -0.43
N LEU A 172 3.08 -1.42 0.12
CA LEU A 172 1.79 -0.94 -0.31
C LEU A 172 1.41 0.31 0.50
N HIS A 173 0.97 1.37 -0.17
CA HIS A 173 0.55 2.59 0.51
C HIS A 173 -0.68 2.34 1.38
N ILE A 174 -0.73 2.95 2.57
CA ILE A 174 -1.81 2.70 3.53
C ILE A 174 -3.18 3.11 2.99
N ASP A 175 -3.26 4.21 2.22
CA ASP A 175 -4.53 4.70 1.69
C ASP A 175 -5.13 3.69 0.71
N LEU A 176 -4.31 3.09 -0.16
CA LEU A 176 -4.77 2.02 -1.04
C LEU A 176 -5.29 0.84 -0.22
N MET A 177 -4.55 0.40 0.81
CA MET A 177 -5.03 -0.67 1.70
C MET A 177 -6.38 -0.35 2.33
N ARG A 178 -6.57 0.85 2.88
CA ARG A 178 -7.85 1.25 3.48
C ARG A 178 -8.99 1.35 2.46
N SER A 179 -8.67 1.56 1.19
CA SER A 179 -9.66 1.78 0.12
C SER A 179 -10.05 0.53 -0.68
N ILE A 180 -9.34 -0.60 -0.52
CA ILE A 180 -9.69 -1.87 -1.20
C ILE A 180 -10.47 -2.85 -0.33
N PHE A 181 -10.64 -2.54 0.96
CA PHE A 181 -11.42 -3.35 1.89
C PHE A 181 -12.74 -2.66 2.26
N PRO A 182 -13.84 -3.42 2.35
CA PRO A 182 -15.16 -2.90 2.70
C PRO A 182 -15.31 -2.67 4.21
N PHE A 183 -14.38 -1.96 4.85
CA PHE A 183 -14.43 -1.65 6.28
C PHE A 183 -14.00 -0.21 6.54
N ASP A 184 -14.42 0.34 7.68
CA ASP A 184 -13.93 1.63 8.10
C ASP A 184 -12.43 1.59 8.42
N LYS A 185 -11.81 2.77 8.33
CA LYS A 185 -10.38 2.95 8.58
C LYS A 185 -9.91 2.37 9.92
N ASN A 186 -10.67 2.56 11.00
CA ASN A 186 -10.24 2.14 12.33
C ASN A 186 -10.21 0.61 12.44
N THR A 187 -11.18 -0.06 11.82
CA THR A 187 -11.22 -1.52 11.73
C THR A 187 -10.00 -2.06 10.97
N ILE A 188 -9.65 -1.46 9.83
CA ILE A 188 -8.45 -1.84 9.08
C ILE A 188 -7.17 -1.58 9.87
N ASP A 189 -7.03 -0.39 10.45
CA ASP A 189 -5.84 -0.01 11.22
C ASP A 189 -5.64 -0.94 12.43
N SER A 190 -6.71 -1.27 13.16
CA SER A 190 -6.65 -2.21 14.30
C SER A 190 -6.18 -3.61 13.88
N ASN A 191 -6.68 -4.11 12.73
CA ASN A 191 -6.24 -5.40 12.20
C ASN A 191 -4.77 -5.37 11.74
N LEU A 192 -4.32 -4.25 11.18
CA LEU A 192 -2.90 -4.07 10.82
C LEU A 192 -1.99 -4.10 12.06
N GLU A 193 -2.39 -3.47 13.17
CA GLU A 193 -1.62 -3.54 14.43
C GLU A 193 -1.50 -4.97 14.95
N ILE A 194 -2.59 -5.74 14.89
CA ILE A 194 -2.60 -7.16 15.27
C ILE A 194 -1.64 -7.96 14.38
N LEU A 195 -1.67 -7.73 13.06
CA LEU A 195 -0.78 -8.41 12.12
C LEU A 195 0.70 -8.01 12.30
N GLU A 196 0.97 -6.76 12.66
CA GLU A 196 2.33 -6.29 12.96
C GLU A 196 2.83 -6.89 14.27
N PHE A 197 1.99 -6.94 15.31
CA PHE A 197 2.29 -7.59 16.60
C PHE A 197 2.62 -9.07 16.42
N ASN A 198 1.86 -9.77 15.57
CA ASN A 198 2.12 -11.17 15.21
C ASN A 198 3.29 -11.34 14.23
N ASN A 199 4.03 -10.27 13.92
CA ASN A 199 5.17 -10.26 13.02
C ASN A 199 4.87 -10.71 11.58
N PHE A 200 3.61 -10.62 11.13
CA PHE A 200 3.23 -10.96 9.76
C PHE A 200 3.47 -9.81 8.78
N ILE A 201 3.48 -8.58 9.26
CA ILE A 201 3.74 -7.38 8.47
C ILE A 201 4.72 -6.43 9.18
N GLU A 202 5.21 -5.45 8.45
CA GLU A 202 5.89 -4.26 8.98
C GLU A 202 5.13 -3.01 8.53
N ILE A 203 4.79 -2.13 9.46
CA ILE A 203 4.14 -0.86 9.15
C ILE A 203 5.18 0.26 9.23
N LEU A 204 5.42 0.90 8.09
CA LEU A 204 6.24 2.09 8.03
C LEU A 204 5.40 3.29 8.44
N ARG A 205 5.87 3.98 9.49
CA ARG A 205 5.25 5.18 10.04
C ARG A 205 6.10 6.42 9.79
N ASP A 206 5.48 7.59 9.78
CA ASP A 206 6.16 8.88 9.75
C ASP A 206 6.62 9.32 11.15
N SER A 207 7.22 10.51 11.24
CA SER A 207 7.70 11.09 12.51
C SER A 207 6.57 11.42 13.50
N THR A 208 5.32 11.46 13.06
CA THR A 208 4.13 11.66 13.91
C THR A 208 3.53 10.35 14.39
N GLY A 209 4.06 9.20 13.93
CA GLY A 209 3.48 7.88 14.16
C GLY A 209 2.37 7.51 13.19
N SER A 210 2.07 8.35 12.20
CA SER A 210 1.05 8.09 11.20
C SER A 210 1.52 7.05 10.18
N TYR A 211 0.61 6.20 9.72
CA TYR A 211 0.94 5.12 8.81
C TYR A 211 1.25 5.67 7.42
N ILE A 212 2.31 5.17 6.79
CA ILE A 212 2.69 5.52 5.41
C ILE A 212 2.41 4.33 4.49
N SER A 213 2.99 3.18 4.83
CA SER A 213 2.92 1.99 3.97
C SER A 213 3.16 0.72 4.76
N ILE A 214 2.78 -0.42 4.18
CA ILE A 214 2.83 -1.73 4.80
C ILE A 214 3.58 -2.67 3.88
N LYS A 215 4.38 -3.58 4.44
CA LYS A 215 4.94 -4.72 3.71
C LYS A 215 4.68 -6.02 4.44
N ILE A 216 4.50 -7.09 3.67
CA ILE A 216 4.37 -8.44 4.20
C ILE A 216 5.75 -9.01 4.58
N LYS A 217 5.84 -9.61 5.77
CA LYS A 217 7.03 -10.32 6.25
C LYS A 217 7.00 -11.80 5.84
N PRO A 218 8.14 -12.51 5.91
CA PRO A 218 8.19 -13.93 5.54
C PRO A 218 7.19 -14.79 6.33
N GLU A 219 6.99 -14.46 7.61
CA GLU A 219 6.03 -15.12 8.49
C GLU A 219 4.59 -14.94 7.98
N GLY A 220 4.23 -13.74 7.51
CA GLY A 220 2.93 -13.48 6.89
C GLY A 220 2.73 -14.24 5.59
N VAL A 221 3.78 -14.38 4.77
CA VAL A 221 3.74 -15.19 3.54
C VAL A 221 3.54 -16.67 3.87
N GLN A 222 4.27 -17.19 4.87
CA GLN A 222 4.15 -18.57 5.31
C GLN A 222 2.74 -18.83 5.86
N PHE A 223 2.19 -17.90 6.65
CA PHE A 223 0.82 -17.99 7.13
C PHE A 223 -0.21 -18.01 5.99
N LEU A 224 -0.05 -17.14 4.98
CA LEU A 224 -0.98 -17.03 3.85
C LEU A 224 -0.93 -18.25 2.92
N THR A 225 0.27 -18.76 2.64
CA THR A 225 0.50 -19.76 1.59
C THR A 225 0.74 -21.17 2.11
N GLY A 226 1.06 -21.32 3.40
CA GLY A 226 1.53 -22.58 4.00
C GLY A 226 2.96 -22.97 3.61
N ILE A 227 3.65 -22.17 2.78
CA ILE A 227 4.98 -22.49 2.24
C ILE A 227 6.05 -21.78 3.07
N SER A 228 7.02 -22.53 3.59
CA SER A 228 8.18 -21.95 4.27
C SER A 228 9.16 -21.37 3.23
N LEU A 229 9.42 -20.06 3.35
CA LEU A 229 10.36 -19.36 2.47
C LEU A 229 11.82 -19.74 2.79
N LYS A 230 12.63 -19.95 1.75
CA LYS A 230 14.05 -20.29 1.90
C LYS A 230 14.84 -19.11 2.48
N SER A 231 15.98 -19.38 3.12
CA SER A 231 16.80 -18.39 3.82
C SER A 231 17.30 -17.22 2.96
N ASN A 232 17.42 -17.39 1.63
CA ASN A 232 17.80 -16.33 0.71
C ASN A 232 16.65 -15.35 0.43
N ASP A 233 15.40 -15.81 0.41
CA ASP A 233 14.21 -14.95 0.27
C ASP A 233 13.96 -14.06 1.50
N LYS A 234 14.56 -14.42 2.64
CA LYS A 234 14.52 -13.63 3.88
C LYS A 234 15.48 -12.43 3.85
N LYS A 235 16.47 -12.40 2.96
CA LYS A 235 17.57 -11.41 2.96
C LYS A 235 17.35 -10.20 2.04
N GLU A 236 16.42 -10.25 1.07
CA GLU A 236 16.19 -9.15 0.11
C GLU A 236 15.22 -8.03 0.57
N MET A 237 14.89 -7.98 1.87
CA MET A 237 13.71 -7.25 2.39
C MET A 237 13.90 -5.76 2.74
N ILE A 238 14.87 -5.07 2.15
CA ILE A 238 15.08 -3.63 2.42
C ILE A 238 15.31 -2.86 1.11
N LYS A 239 14.23 -2.36 0.52
CA LYS A 239 14.27 -1.08 -0.22
C LYS A 239 13.10 -0.23 0.26
N LYS A 240 13.38 1.00 0.66
CA LYS A 240 12.35 1.99 1.00
C LYS A 240 11.93 2.69 -0.29
N VAL A 241 10.63 2.68 -0.58
CA VAL A 241 10.03 3.59 -1.56
C VAL A 241 9.59 4.84 -0.81
N ARG A 242 10.18 6.00 -1.13
CA ARG A 242 9.55 7.31 -0.88
C ARG A 242 9.31 7.93 -2.25
N TYR A 243 8.04 8.07 -2.61
CA TYR A 243 7.57 8.81 -3.79
C TYR A 243 8.19 8.36 -5.12
N GLY A 244 7.75 7.22 -5.65
CA GLY A 244 7.72 6.95 -7.09
C GLY A 244 9.03 6.88 -7.88
N HIS A 245 10.23 6.98 -7.29
CA HIS A 245 11.51 6.83 -8.01
C HIS A 245 12.43 5.79 -7.36
N ASN A 246 12.94 4.86 -8.18
CA ASN A 246 13.90 3.84 -7.79
C ASN A 246 15.26 4.46 -7.49
N ILE A 247 15.73 4.37 -6.24
CA ILE A 247 17.12 4.67 -5.89
C ILE A 247 17.84 3.34 -5.69
N ASN A 248 18.79 3.01 -6.57
CA ASN A 248 19.73 1.93 -6.34
C ASN A 248 20.77 2.39 -5.32
N ILE A 249 20.79 1.76 -4.16
CA ILE A 249 21.91 1.87 -3.23
C ILE A 249 22.46 0.45 -3.03
N THR A 250 23.64 0.21 -3.58
CA THR A 250 24.45 -0.98 -3.33
C THR A 250 24.92 -0.91 -1.89
N THR A 251 24.32 -1.69 -0.99
CA THR A 251 24.87 -1.88 0.37
C THR A 251 25.76 -3.11 0.37
N GLY A 252 27.08 -2.86 0.32
CA GLY A 252 28.04 -3.77 0.92
C GLY A 252 27.80 -3.85 2.43
N ASN A 253 28.16 -5.01 3.02
CA ASN A 253 28.13 -5.35 4.44
C ASN A 253 28.07 -4.15 5.41
N ASN A 254 27.10 -4.13 6.34
CA ASN A 254 27.35 -3.93 7.78
C ASN A 254 26.05 -3.95 8.63
N SER A 255 26.12 -4.75 9.70
CA SER A 255 25.68 -4.55 11.09
C SER A 255 24.99 -3.24 11.52
N PRO A 256 24.26 -3.23 12.66
CA PRO A 256 23.51 -2.06 13.13
C PRO A 256 24.42 -0.84 13.25
N VAL A 257 24.00 0.28 12.64
CA VAL A 257 24.76 1.53 12.67
C VAL A 257 24.78 2.05 14.10
N ASN A 258 25.91 1.86 14.76
CA ASN A 258 26.26 2.47 16.03
C ASN A 258 26.83 3.87 15.69
N ILE A 259 26.01 4.93 15.75
CA ILE A 259 26.41 6.33 15.43
C ILE A 259 27.13 6.96 16.63
N ASN A 260 28.13 6.25 17.15
CA ASN A 260 29.21 6.88 17.90
C ASN A 260 30.47 7.01 17.03
N ALA A 261 30.44 6.52 15.78
CA ALA A 261 31.45 6.75 14.78
C ALA A 261 30.83 7.55 13.63
N ASP A 262 31.39 8.75 13.38
CA ASP A 262 31.23 9.56 12.17
C ASP A 262 30.09 10.59 12.04
N ILE A 263 29.72 11.24 13.15
CA ILE A 263 29.08 12.57 13.09
C ILE A 263 29.99 13.55 12.32
N ASP A 264 31.31 13.46 12.49
CA ASP A 264 32.28 14.32 11.80
C ASP A 264 32.29 14.12 10.30
N THR A 265 32.41 12.87 9.84
CA THR A 265 32.37 12.57 8.40
C THR A 265 31.03 12.95 7.76
N SER A 266 29.92 12.83 8.49
CA SER A 266 28.59 13.23 8.01
C SER A 266 28.48 14.75 7.84
N PHE A 267 28.95 15.54 8.81
CA PHE A 267 28.95 17.00 8.73
C PHE A 267 29.96 17.53 7.70
N ASP A 268 31.13 16.90 7.57
CA ASP A 268 32.13 17.27 6.57
C ASP A 268 31.67 16.98 5.13
N SER A 269 30.91 15.89 4.91
CA SER A 269 30.28 15.64 3.61
C SER A 269 29.26 16.74 3.25
N ILE A 270 28.51 17.24 4.23
CA ILE A 270 27.51 18.30 4.01
C ILE A 270 28.20 19.64 3.74
N ARG A 271 29.29 19.95 4.47
CA ARG A 271 30.13 21.14 4.22
C ARG A 271 30.70 21.14 2.81
N LYS A 272 31.27 20.02 2.36
CA LYS A 272 31.78 19.86 0.99
C LYS A 272 30.70 20.13 -0.06
N GLU A 273 29.50 19.59 0.15
CA GLU A 273 28.39 19.82 -0.78
C GLU A 273 27.89 21.27 -0.77
N ILE A 274 27.90 21.95 0.38
CA ILE A 274 27.60 23.38 0.47
C ILE A 274 28.67 24.21 -0.24
N ASP A 275 29.94 23.83 -0.12
CA ASP A 275 31.06 24.46 -0.83
C ASP A 275 30.92 24.28 -2.35
N GLU A 276 30.54 23.09 -2.80
CA GLU A 276 30.32 22.76 -4.22
C GLU A 276 29.09 23.46 -4.81
N LYS A 277 27.97 23.51 -4.07
CA LYS A 277 26.72 24.13 -4.55
C LYS A 277 26.67 25.65 -4.39
N ASN A 278 27.55 26.20 -3.55
CA ASN A 278 27.72 27.63 -3.29
C ASN A 278 26.41 28.44 -3.19
N PRO A 279 25.51 28.11 -2.23
CA PRO A 279 24.23 28.80 -2.09
C PRO A 279 24.41 30.26 -1.63
N GLU A 280 23.45 31.13 -1.94
CA GLU A 280 23.52 32.58 -1.61
C GLU A 280 23.74 32.85 -0.10
N ASN A 281 23.17 32.01 0.78
CA ASN A 281 23.31 32.14 2.24
C ASN A 281 24.42 31.23 2.82
N LYS A 282 25.43 30.87 2.02
CA LYS A 282 26.48 29.89 2.37
C LYS A 282 27.13 30.15 3.74
N GLU A 283 27.53 31.38 4.03
CA GLU A 283 28.21 31.71 5.28
C GLU A 283 27.32 31.49 6.50
N GLU A 284 26.04 31.87 6.41
CA GLU A 284 25.06 31.68 7.47
C GLU A 284 24.75 30.19 7.69
N ILE A 285 24.61 29.43 6.59
CA ILE A 285 24.39 27.98 6.65
C ILE A 285 25.59 27.28 7.29
N MET A 286 26.81 27.60 6.88
CA MET A 286 28.04 26.99 7.41
C MET A 286 28.24 27.30 8.90
N LYS A 287 27.93 28.54 9.32
CA LYS A 287 27.95 28.94 10.73
C LYS A 287 26.94 28.17 11.56
N ASN A 288 25.68 28.08 11.10
CA ASN A 288 24.63 27.35 11.82
C ASN A 288 24.90 25.84 11.83
N LEU A 289 25.48 25.29 10.76
CA LEU A 289 25.87 23.88 10.66
C LEU A 289 27.01 23.53 11.62
N GLY A 290 28.01 24.41 11.77
CA GLY A 290 29.08 24.24 12.77
C GLY A 290 28.54 24.27 14.21
N ALA A 291 27.71 25.26 14.54
CA ALA A 291 27.09 25.34 15.85
C ALA A 291 26.20 24.12 16.17
N LEU A 292 25.53 23.57 15.17
CA LEU A 292 24.71 22.38 15.31
C LEU A 292 25.55 21.12 15.53
N GLN A 293 26.69 20.98 14.84
CA GLN A 293 27.62 19.86 15.06
C GLN A 293 28.16 19.85 16.50
N ASP A 294 28.55 21.02 17.01
CA ASP A 294 29.07 21.15 18.37
C ASP A 294 28.02 20.79 19.42
N GLU A 295 26.79 21.27 19.23
CA GLU A 295 25.67 20.96 20.13
C GLU A 295 25.24 19.48 20.04
N ILE A 296 25.33 18.86 18.86
CA ILE A 296 25.03 17.43 18.68
C ILE A 296 26.10 16.53 19.33
N LYS A 297 27.38 16.93 19.30
CA LYS A 297 28.48 16.19 19.94
C LYS A 297 28.43 16.24 21.46
N LYS A 298 27.93 17.34 22.00
CA LYS A 298 27.74 17.54 23.44
C LYS A 298 26.38 18.20 23.65
N PRO A 299 25.28 17.42 23.65
CA PRO A 299 23.93 17.96 23.77
C PRO A 299 23.71 18.50 25.18
N HIS A 300 23.70 19.83 25.31
CA HIS A 300 23.34 20.51 26.55
C HIS A 300 21.95 21.13 26.46
N ASP A 301 21.51 21.52 25.27
CA ASP A 301 20.22 22.19 25.04
C ASP A 301 19.50 21.69 23.77
N ILE A 302 18.42 20.92 23.97
CA ILE A 302 17.58 20.40 22.87
C ILE A 302 16.91 21.54 22.09
N GLU A 303 16.46 22.60 22.76
CA GLU A 303 15.75 23.69 22.09
C GLU A 303 16.71 24.48 21.20
N LYS A 304 17.97 24.59 21.59
CA LYS A 304 19.04 25.12 20.74
C LYS A 304 19.28 24.26 19.50
N ILE A 305 19.26 22.92 19.62
CA ILE A 305 19.36 22.00 18.45
C ILE A 305 18.18 22.23 17.49
N LYS A 306 16.94 22.29 18.00
CA LYS A 306 15.74 22.54 17.18
C LYS A 306 15.78 23.92 16.50
N LEU A 307 16.24 24.94 17.20
CA LEU A 307 16.37 26.30 16.66
C LEU A 307 17.40 26.34 15.52
N LEU A 308 18.57 25.73 15.70
CA LEU A 308 19.62 25.66 14.69
C LEU A 308 19.16 24.89 13.45
N LEU A 309 18.45 23.76 13.62
CA LEU A 309 17.82 23.04 12.51
C LEU A 309 16.81 23.90 11.74
N GLY A 310 15.96 24.64 12.47
CA GLY A 310 14.98 25.54 11.86
C GLY A 310 15.64 26.66 11.04
N ASN A 311 16.73 27.23 11.54
CA ASN A 311 17.49 28.26 10.84
C ASN A 311 18.19 27.70 9.59
N ILE A 312 18.80 26.52 9.67
CA ILE A 312 19.40 25.84 8.52
C ILE A 312 18.33 25.50 7.47
N GLY A 313 17.17 24.98 7.89
CA GLY A 313 16.07 24.63 6.99
C GLY A 313 15.47 25.84 6.26
N LYS A 314 15.39 27.00 6.93
CA LYS A 314 14.95 28.26 6.31
C LYS A 314 15.97 28.82 5.32
N ALA A 315 17.26 28.75 5.66
CA ALA A 315 18.34 29.26 4.80
C ALA A 315 18.64 28.34 3.60
N ALA A 316 18.56 27.02 3.79
CA ALA A 316 18.69 26.02 2.74
C ALA A 316 17.94 24.72 3.12
N SER A 317 16.73 24.59 2.60
CA SER A 317 15.83 23.46 2.89
C SER A 317 16.43 22.08 2.56
N TRP A 318 17.37 21.99 1.62
CA TRP A 318 18.06 20.74 1.30
C TRP A 318 19.13 20.37 2.34
N VAL A 319 19.81 21.36 2.94
CA VAL A 319 20.78 21.14 4.04
C VAL A 319 20.02 20.74 5.30
N GLY A 320 18.92 21.44 5.60
CA GLY A 320 18.05 21.11 6.75
C GLY A 320 17.58 19.66 6.70
N ARG A 321 17.08 19.21 5.54
CA ARG A 321 16.63 17.82 5.31
C ARG A 321 17.72 16.77 5.51
N ARG A 322 19.00 17.14 5.35
CA ARG A 322 20.14 16.22 5.46
C ARG A 322 20.66 16.10 6.89
N VAL A 323 20.54 17.15 7.69
CA VAL A 323 21.02 17.19 9.07
C VAL A 323 19.93 16.78 10.07
N GLU A 324 18.66 17.00 9.74
CA GLU A 324 17.51 16.69 10.59
C GLU A 324 17.49 15.25 11.15
N PRO A 325 17.80 14.18 10.38
CA PRO A 325 17.84 12.82 10.93
C PRO A 325 18.90 12.63 12.01
N ILE A 326 20.07 13.26 11.86
CA ILE A 326 21.18 13.17 12.81
C ILE A 326 20.77 13.84 14.12
N ALA A 327 20.17 15.02 14.03
CA ALA A 327 19.74 15.79 15.19
C ALA A 327 18.55 15.13 15.92
N GLN A 328 17.58 14.56 15.19
CA GLN A 328 16.44 13.85 15.78
C GLN A 328 16.88 12.62 16.57
N GLN A 329 17.90 11.89 16.11
CA GLN A 329 18.45 10.74 16.83
C GLN A 329 19.17 11.13 18.13
N VAL A 330 19.90 12.24 18.12
CA VAL A 330 20.54 12.77 19.34
C VAL A 330 19.51 13.29 20.33
N ILE A 331 18.46 13.98 19.87
CA ILE A 331 17.34 14.40 20.72
C ILE A 331 16.65 13.18 21.35
N ALA A 332 16.37 12.14 20.57
CA ALA A 332 15.76 10.91 21.07
C ALA A 332 16.64 10.19 22.11
N SER A 333 17.95 10.16 21.88
CA SER A 333 18.93 9.55 22.80
C SER A 333 19.04 10.33 24.11
N TYR A 334 19.06 11.67 24.04
CA TYR A 334 19.10 12.53 25.21
C TYR A 334 17.82 12.40 26.06
N ILE A 335 16.64 12.44 25.44
CA ILE A 335 15.35 12.25 26.14
C ILE A 335 15.30 10.87 26.82
N SER A 336 15.76 9.83 26.12
CA SER A 336 15.82 8.47 26.66
C SER A 336 16.76 8.34 27.86
N SER A 337 17.86 9.11 27.88
CA SER A 337 18.80 9.13 29.01
C SER A 337 18.31 9.92 30.24
N GLN A 338 17.29 10.76 30.07
CA GLN A 338 16.69 11.59 31.13
C GLN A 338 15.46 10.95 31.79
N LEU A 339 14.91 9.88 31.20
CA LEU A 339 13.76 9.15 31.74
C LEU A 339 14.22 8.16 32.82
N PRO A 340 13.70 8.25 34.06
CA PRO A 340 14.06 7.30 35.11
C PRO A 340 13.51 5.91 34.76
N LEU A 341 14.41 4.94 34.66
CA LEU A 341 14.05 3.52 34.52
C LEU A 341 13.27 3.09 35.77
N THR A 342 11.95 2.97 35.67
CA THR A 342 11.15 2.37 36.74
C THR A 342 11.22 0.85 36.59
N PRO A 343 11.76 0.10 37.58
CA PRO A 343 11.80 -1.35 37.50
C PRO A 343 10.39 -1.90 37.68
N ILE A 344 9.94 -2.70 36.72
CA ILE A 344 8.67 -3.43 36.81
C ILE A 344 8.87 -4.60 37.77
N LYS A 345 8.06 -4.65 38.83
CA LYS A 345 7.99 -5.75 39.81
C LYS A 345 7.12 -6.89 39.32
#